data_AF-A0A7I0HMA7-F1
#
_entry.id   AF-A0A7I0HMA7-F1
#
_cell.length_a   1.000
_cell.length_b   1.000
_cell.length_c   1.000
_cell.angle_alpha   90.00
_cell.angle_beta   90.00
_cell.angle_gamma   90.00
#
_symmetry.space_group_name_H-M   'P 1'
#
loop_
_entity.id
_entity.type
_entity.pdbx_description
1 polymer ?
#
loop_
_entity_poly.entity_id
_entity_poly.type
_entity_poly.pdbx_seq_one_letter_code
_entity_poly.pdbx_strand_id
1 'polypeptide(L)'
;MKHRNLVFLVILCFASPLLPQWFTKAPSFETIWTEFQNSPSLKSEAYSKEKFPIIKEIESRENEEYEYYFQACKFSEIRELTEILKLVSFYDALLQIKRCSETNKSELSTAEKNIKKRIFDLTVFPKLEILNSEISNVEILKLVRELQTEWEKTVYVYSNFYKSHEVLFFGKEREYTTSLNRILYSEMPESKRKSLLLRLLQDIKGNQRSTYQLFYYSSQNPWNLSDLPSENTKSKTYFLDVLSSWSSDPNLTKSQLSQLNELANCLEKIPSEEKKIRIFGFFGFFSDYGRFSINGPTQFQKDNLTKLQFIRKTIFQSHHFQKRLENVMISCKNSVGSDIEP
;
A
#
# COMPACT_ATOMS: atom_id res chain seq x y z
N MET A 1 1.27 75.07 54.59
CA MET A 1 2.37 75.08 53.60
C MET A 1 3.17 73.80 53.79
N LYS A 2 3.43 72.91 52.82
CA LYS A 2 3.18 72.84 51.38
C LYS A 2 3.02 71.35 51.02
N HIS A 3 2.09 71.04 50.12
CA HIS A 3 1.95 69.76 49.45
C HIS A 3 3.15 69.41 48.57
N ARG A 4 3.42 68.11 48.44
CA ARG A 4 3.77 67.39 47.19
C ARG A 4 3.76 65.89 47.53
N ASN A 5 2.65 65.18 47.31
CA ASN A 5 2.29 64.53 46.05
C ASN A 5 3.51 64.02 45.28
N LEU A 6 3.81 62.74 45.44
CA LEU A 6 4.37 61.94 44.36
C LEU A 6 3.92 60.48 44.53
N VAL A 7 2.73 60.23 43.96
CA VAL A 7 2.31 58.91 43.49
C VAL A 7 3.25 58.55 42.35
N PHE A 8 4.14 57.57 42.55
CA PHE A 8 4.80 56.88 41.44
C PHE A 8 4.11 55.54 41.26
N LEU A 9 3.23 55.53 40.27
CA LEU A 9 2.57 54.35 39.73
C LEU A 9 3.17 54.13 38.35
N VAL A 10 4.18 53.26 38.26
CA VAL A 10 4.73 52.69 37.02
C VAL A 10 5.16 51.27 37.42
N ILE A 11 4.26 50.29 37.49
CA ILE A 11 3.80 49.43 36.38
C ILE A 11 4.95 49.03 35.43
N LEU A 12 5.14 47.70 35.32
CA LEU A 12 5.95 46.94 34.36
C LEU A 12 7.44 46.76 34.66
N CYS A 13 7.76 45.72 35.43
CA CYS A 13 8.91 44.84 35.20
C CYS A 13 8.68 43.43 35.80
N PHE A 14 7.50 42.86 35.54
CA PHE A 14 7.35 41.40 35.47
C PHE A 14 7.09 41.05 34.00
N ALA A 15 8.06 41.38 33.15
CA ALA A 15 8.15 40.68 31.89
C ALA A 15 8.54 39.24 32.26
N SER A 16 7.58 38.34 32.19
CA SER A 16 7.84 36.92 31.92
C SER A 16 8.95 36.86 30.88
N PRO A 17 9.91 35.93 30.94
CA PRO A 17 10.80 35.76 29.82
C PRO A 17 9.90 35.52 28.61
N LEU A 18 9.84 36.50 27.71
CA LEU A 18 9.41 36.31 26.35
C LEU A 18 10.44 35.32 25.83
N LEU A 19 10.18 34.02 26.06
CA LEU A 19 10.79 32.96 25.29
C LEU A 19 10.54 33.41 23.87
N PRO A 20 11.60 33.80 23.15
CA PRO A 20 11.39 34.22 21.79
C PRO A 20 10.70 33.02 21.12
N GLN A 21 9.52 33.26 20.55
CA GLN A 21 8.89 32.34 19.61
C GLN A 21 9.81 32.32 18.38
N TRP A 22 10.99 31.72 18.54
CA TRP A 22 11.84 31.31 17.46
C TRP A 22 10.94 30.39 16.68
N PHE A 23 10.63 30.79 15.46
CA PHE A 23 10.07 29.96 14.41
C PHE A 23 10.45 28.51 14.70
N THR A 24 9.50 27.72 15.22
CA THR A 24 9.68 26.28 15.31
C THR A 24 9.93 25.87 13.88
N LYS A 25 11.21 25.65 13.54
CA LYS A 25 11.57 25.24 12.18
C LYS A 25 10.76 24.00 11.91
N ALA A 26 10.01 24.01 10.80
CA ALA A 26 9.30 22.82 10.36
C ALA A 26 10.29 21.64 10.41
N PRO A 27 9.90 20.50 11.00
CA PRO A 27 10.81 19.37 11.16
C PRO A 27 11.37 18.99 9.80
N SER A 28 12.68 18.72 9.76
CA SER A 28 13.28 18.25 8.52
C SER A 28 12.67 16.91 8.12
N PHE A 29 12.64 16.59 6.83
CA PHE A 29 12.17 15.27 6.40
C PHE A 29 12.95 14.13 7.06
N GLU A 30 14.24 14.32 7.41
CA GLU A 30 15.01 13.31 8.12
C GLU A 30 14.44 13.03 9.53
N THR A 31 13.97 14.08 10.21
CA THR A 31 13.29 13.97 11.51
C THR A 31 11.97 13.22 11.37
N ILE A 32 11.15 13.60 10.38
CA ILE A 32 9.86 12.97 10.09
C ILE A 32 10.04 11.50 9.69
N TRP A 33 11.06 11.21 8.88
CA TRP A 33 11.42 9.86 8.46
C TRP A 33 11.83 8.99 9.64
N THR A 34 12.69 9.51 10.51
CA THR A 34 13.14 8.80 11.72
C THR A 34 11.97 8.50 12.66
N GLU A 35 11.06 9.46 12.84
CA GLU A 35 9.84 9.27 13.64
C GLU A 35 8.98 8.14 13.05
N PHE A 36 8.73 8.16 11.74
CA PHE A 36 7.94 7.13 11.08
C PHE A 36 8.58 5.74 11.17
N GLN A 37 9.91 5.63 11.06
CA GLN A 37 10.62 4.36 11.21
C GLN A 37 10.46 3.75 12.62
N ASN A 38 10.31 4.59 13.64
CA ASN A 38 10.12 4.15 15.03
C ASN A 38 8.65 3.88 15.37
N SER A 39 7.75 4.73 14.89
CA SER A 39 6.30 4.64 15.12
C SER A 39 5.55 4.95 13.84
N PRO A 40 5.28 3.92 13.01
CA PRO A 40 4.55 4.11 11.76
C PRO A 40 3.16 4.69 12.03
N SER A 41 2.87 5.85 11.44
CA SER A 41 1.62 6.58 11.54
C SER A 41 1.26 7.23 10.22
N LEU A 42 0.01 7.62 10.04
CA LEU A 42 -0.48 8.20 8.78
C LEU A 42 -0.34 9.73 8.70
N LYS A 43 0.65 10.30 9.37
CA LYS A 43 0.91 11.75 9.34
C LYS A 43 1.25 12.21 7.91
N SER A 44 0.75 13.37 7.48
CA SER A 44 0.95 13.91 6.13
C SER A 44 0.85 15.44 6.09
N GLU A 45 1.56 16.06 5.14
CA GLU A 45 1.49 17.47 4.76
C GLU A 45 1.05 17.68 3.30
N ALA A 46 0.46 16.66 2.66
CA ALA A 46 0.13 16.61 1.24
C ALA A 46 -0.71 17.80 0.72
N TYR A 47 -1.46 18.45 1.60
CA TYR A 47 -2.39 19.55 1.29
C TYR A 47 -1.94 20.91 1.84
N SER A 48 -0.68 21.03 2.26
CA SER A 48 -0.09 22.28 2.77
C SER A 48 0.32 23.28 1.68
N LYS A 49 0.36 22.86 0.41
CA LYS A 49 0.76 23.67 -0.78
C LYS A 49 -0.16 23.41 -1.97
N GLU A 50 -0.29 24.39 -2.87
CA GLU A 50 -1.16 24.32 -4.05
C GLU A 50 -0.77 23.22 -5.06
N LYS A 51 -1.79 22.79 -5.81
CA LYS A 51 -1.97 21.48 -6.45
C LYS A 51 -1.12 21.24 -7.70
N PHE A 52 -0.80 19.97 -7.96
CA PHE A 52 -0.45 19.47 -9.29
C PHE A 52 -1.65 18.70 -9.88
N PRO A 53 -2.03 18.94 -11.15
CA PRO A 53 -3.10 18.18 -11.79
C PRO A 53 -2.69 16.71 -12.04
N ILE A 54 -3.67 15.81 -11.92
CA ILE A 54 -3.51 14.36 -12.18
C ILE A 54 -3.85 14.08 -13.65
N ILE A 55 -3.02 13.28 -14.31
CA ILE A 55 -3.15 12.88 -15.72
C ILE A 55 -4.21 11.77 -15.83
N LYS A 56 -5.44 12.11 -16.23
CA LYS A 56 -6.57 11.17 -16.42
C LYS A 56 -6.75 10.70 -17.87
N GLU A 57 -6.04 11.29 -18.83
CA GLU A 57 -6.23 11.01 -20.26
C GLU A 57 -5.81 9.58 -20.64
N ILE A 58 -4.96 8.92 -19.85
CA ILE A 58 -4.41 7.59 -20.17
C ILE A 58 -5.41 6.45 -19.86
N GLU A 59 -6.15 6.51 -18.74
CA GLU A 59 -7.02 5.41 -18.29
C GLU A 59 -8.28 5.20 -19.16
N SER A 60 -8.79 6.26 -19.79
CA SER A 60 -9.99 6.17 -20.65
C SER A 60 -9.73 5.34 -21.91
N ARG A 61 -8.61 5.60 -22.58
CA ARG A 61 -8.20 4.94 -23.82
C ARG A 61 -7.89 3.45 -23.63
N GLU A 62 -7.26 3.11 -22.52
CA GLU A 62 -6.93 1.71 -22.20
C GLU A 62 -8.18 0.85 -21.98
N ASN A 63 -9.22 1.40 -21.35
CA ASN A 63 -10.50 0.71 -21.17
C ASN A 63 -11.23 0.50 -22.51
N GLU A 64 -11.22 1.51 -23.39
CA GLU A 64 -11.78 1.37 -24.75
C GLU A 64 -11.05 0.28 -25.56
N GLU A 65 -9.72 0.23 -25.47
CA GLU A 65 -8.91 -0.80 -26.12
C GLU A 65 -9.23 -2.21 -25.57
N TYR A 66 -9.41 -2.33 -24.26
CA TYR A 66 -9.83 -3.59 -23.62
C TYR A 66 -11.17 -4.08 -24.16
N GLU A 67 -12.19 -3.23 -24.17
CA GLU A 67 -13.54 -3.59 -24.63
C GLU A 67 -13.55 -3.99 -26.11
N TYR A 68 -12.77 -3.30 -26.95
CA TYR A 68 -12.61 -3.65 -28.36
C TYR A 68 -12.10 -5.09 -28.54
N TYR A 69 -10.98 -5.45 -27.90
CA TYR A 69 -10.44 -6.80 -28.01
C TYR A 69 -11.30 -7.85 -27.31
N PHE A 70 -12.00 -7.46 -26.24
CA PHE A 70 -12.94 -8.34 -25.54
C PHE A 70 -14.08 -8.79 -26.46
N GLN A 71 -14.61 -7.87 -27.27
CA GLN A 71 -15.62 -8.19 -28.29
C GLN A 71 -15.04 -9.00 -29.46
N ALA A 72 -13.78 -8.75 -29.85
CA ALA A 72 -13.12 -9.47 -30.93
C ALA A 72 -12.73 -10.92 -30.57
N CYS A 73 -12.52 -11.22 -29.29
CA CYS A 73 -12.17 -12.54 -28.79
C CYS A 73 -13.34 -13.54 -28.93
N LYS A 74 -13.15 -14.56 -29.77
CA LYS A 74 -14.20 -15.56 -30.08
C LYS A 74 -14.34 -16.67 -29.03
N PHE A 75 -13.39 -16.80 -28.12
CA PHE A 75 -13.33 -17.90 -27.15
C PHE A 75 -13.87 -17.47 -25.78
N SER A 76 -15.01 -18.05 -25.37
CA SER A 76 -15.67 -17.76 -24.09
C SER A 76 -14.79 -18.02 -22.89
N GLU A 77 -14.04 -19.12 -22.90
CA GLU A 77 -13.20 -19.57 -21.79
C GLU A 77 -12.04 -18.59 -21.54
N ILE A 78 -11.46 -18.06 -22.62
CA ILE A 78 -10.40 -17.05 -22.54
C ILE A 78 -10.96 -15.73 -22.01
N ARG A 79 -12.11 -15.27 -22.52
CA ARG A 79 -12.79 -14.07 -22.00
C ARG A 79 -13.06 -14.18 -20.50
N GLU A 80 -13.58 -15.32 -20.06
CA GLU A 80 -13.89 -15.57 -18.66
C GLU A 80 -12.62 -15.51 -17.78
N LEU A 81 -11.56 -16.21 -18.17
CA LEU A 81 -10.29 -16.18 -17.43
C LEU A 81 -9.64 -14.80 -17.45
N THR A 82 -9.77 -14.06 -18.55
CA THR A 82 -9.21 -12.72 -18.67
C THR A 82 -9.96 -11.70 -17.82
N GLU A 83 -11.27 -11.83 -17.64
CA GLU A 83 -12.04 -11.04 -16.68
C GLU A 83 -11.59 -11.33 -15.23
N ILE A 84 -11.29 -12.58 -14.89
CA ILE A 84 -10.67 -12.90 -13.58
C ILE A 84 -9.28 -12.24 -13.47
N LEU A 85 -8.46 -12.33 -14.52
CA LEU A 85 -7.13 -11.73 -14.56
C LEU A 85 -7.19 -10.20 -14.45
N LYS A 86 -8.20 -9.54 -15.02
CA LYS A 86 -8.41 -8.10 -14.96
C LYS A 86 -8.56 -7.60 -13.51
N LEU A 87 -9.16 -8.41 -12.63
CA LEU A 87 -9.25 -8.10 -11.20
C LEU A 87 -7.87 -8.04 -10.53
N VAL A 88 -6.87 -8.73 -11.07
CA VAL A 88 -5.53 -8.82 -10.48
C VAL A 88 -4.52 -7.91 -11.19
N SER A 89 -4.57 -7.86 -12.52
CA SER A 89 -3.67 -7.10 -13.38
C SER A 89 -4.37 -6.73 -14.69
N PHE A 90 -4.77 -5.46 -14.80
CA PHE A 90 -5.43 -4.93 -16.00
C PHE A 90 -4.55 -5.09 -17.25
N TYR A 91 -3.27 -4.73 -17.18
CA TYR A 91 -2.36 -4.81 -18.32
C TYR A 91 -2.10 -6.24 -18.78
N ASP A 92 -1.95 -7.18 -17.85
CA ASP A 92 -1.86 -8.59 -18.23
C ASP A 92 -3.17 -9.05 -18.88
N ALA A 93 -4.33 -8.63 -18.36
CA ALA A 93 -5.62 -8.95 -18.96
C ALA A 93 -5.74 -8.38 -20.38
N LEU A 94 -5.38 -7.11 -20.59
CA LEU A 94 -5.36 -6.46 -21.89
C LEU A 94 -4.47 -7.21 -22.90
N LEU A 95 -3.28 -7.63 -22.46
CA LEU A 95 -2.36 -8.39 -23.29
C LEU A 95 -2.94 -9.76 -23.69
N GLN A 96 -3.61 -10.45 -22.76
CA GLN A 96 -4.21 -11.76 -23.05
C GLN A 96 -5.44 -11.65 -23.95
N ILE A 97 -6.27 -10.63 -23.77
CA ILE A 97 -7.45 -10.45 -24.63
C ILE A 97 -7.06 -10.03 -26.05
N LYS A 98 -6.01 -9.20 -26.18
CA LYS A 98 -5.42 -8.87 -27.48
C LYS A 98 -4.92 -10.12 -28.19
N ARG A 99 -4.15 -10.97 -27.49
CA ARG A 99 -3.70 -12.26 -28.04
C ARG A 99 -4.87 -13.17 -28.41
N CYS A 100 -5.95 -13.18 -27.62
CA CYS A 100 -7.14 -13.96 -27.94
C CYS A 100 -7.71 -13.60 -29.31
N SER A 101 -7.73 -12.31 -29.67
CA SER A 101 -8.24 -11.85 -30.96
C SER A 101 -7.46 -12.40 -32.16
N GLU A 102 -6.22 -12.84 -31.93
CA GLU A 102 -5.30 -13.41 -32.93
C GLU A 102 -5.15 -14.94 -32.81
N THR A 103 -5.70 -15.55 -31.75
CA THR A 103 -5.49 -16.96 -31.40
C THR A 103 -6.32 -17.90 -32.28
N ASN A 104 -5.73 -19.02 -32.70
CA ASN A 104 -6.44 -20.09 -33.40
C ASN A 104 -6.91 -21.20 -32.45
N LYS A 105 -7.91 -22.00 -32.87
CA LYS A 105 -8.48 -23.09 -32.05
C LYS A 105 -7.44 -24.11 -31.56
N SER A 106 -6.37 -24.33 -32.34
CA SER A 106 -5.25 -25.23 -31.98
C SER A 106 -4.41 -24.74 -30.80
N GLU A 107 -4.40 -23.43 -30.53
CA GLU A 107 -3.57 -22.80 -29.50
C GLU A 107 -4.34 -22.52 -28.19
N LEU A 108 -5.66 -22.73 -28.22
CA LEU A 108 -6.58 -22.42 -27.12
C LEU A 108 -6.15 -23.04 -25.78
N SER A 109 -5.78 -24.33 -25.78
CA SER A 109 -5.34 -25.04 -24.57
C SER A 109 -4.08 -24.43 -23.96
N THR A 110 -3.14 -23.98 -24.80
CA THR A 110 -1.92 -23.32 -24.36
C THR A 110 -2.20 -21.94 -23.80
N ALA A 111 -3.06 -21.16 -24.48
CA ALA A 111 -3.49 -19.85 -24.01
C ALA A 111 -4.19 -19.94 -22.64
N GLU A 112 -5.13 -20.88 -22.49
CA GLU A 112 -5.85 -21.13 -21.25
C GLU A 112 -4.89 -21.46 -20.09
N LYS A 113 -3.95 -22.38 -20.30
CA LYS A 113 -2.92 -22.74 -19.29
C LYS A 113 -2.07 -21.55 -18.90
N ASN A 114 -1.68 -20.71 -19.86
CA ASN A 114 -0.86 -19.53 -19.60
C ASN A 114 -1.62 -18.49 -18.76
N ILE A 115 -2.90 -18.24 -19.05
CA ILE A 115 -3.72 -17.30 -18.28
C ILE A 115 -3.94 -17.83 -16.86
N LYS A 116 -4.29 -19.12 -16.70
CA LYS A 116 -4.43 -19.76 -15.38
C LYS A 116 -3.15 -19.67 -14.56
N LYS A 117 -2.00 -19.98 -15.18
CA LYS A 117 -0.69 -19.84 -14.52
C LYS A 117 -0.44 -18.39 -14.13
N ARG A 118 -0.77 -17.42 -14.98
CA ARG A 118 -0.59 -15.99 -14.65
C ARG A 118 -1.46 -15.56 -13.49
N ILE A 119 -2.74 -15.96 -13.46
CA ILE A 119 -3.63 -15.70 -12.32
C ILE A 119 -3.03 -16.30 -11.03
N PHE A 120 -2.58 -17.55 -11.08
CA PHE A 120 -1.94 -18.19 -9.93
C PHE A 120 -0.68 -17.45 -9.46
N ASP A 121 0.24 -17.15 -10.39
CA ASP A 121 1.51 -16.46 -10.12
C ASP A 121 1.30 -15.04 -9.57
N LEU A 122 0.16 -14.41 -9.83
CA LEU A 122 -0.18 -13.07 -9.34
C LEU A 122 -1.02 -13.09 -8.06
N THR A 123 -1.70 -14.20 -7.75
CA THR A 123 -2.51 -14.34 -6.53
C THR A 123 -1.72 -14.96 -5.37
N VAL A 124 -0.64 -15.68 -5.66
CA VAL A 124 0.24 -16.29 -4.66
C VAL A 124 1.44 -15.39 -4.38
N PHE A 125 1.59 -14.98 -3.12
CA PHE A 125 2.75 -14.23 -2.68
C PHE A 125 4.01 -15.12 -2.66
N PRO A 126 5.14 -14.70 -3.28
CA PRO A 126 6.37 -15.49 -3.24
C PRO A 126 6.91 -15.57 -1.82
N LYS A 127 7.11 -16.78 -1.32
CA LYS A 127 7.75 -17.00 -0.02
C LYS A 127 9.23 -16.61 -0.12
N LEU A 128 9.66 -15.69 0.74
CA LEU A 128 11.08 -15.48 0.96
C LEU A 128 11.57 -16.57 1.92
N GLU A 129 12.35 -17.50 1.40
CA GLU A 129 13.06 -18.51 2.21
C GLU A 129 14.53 -18.17 2.19
N ILE A 130 15.13 -18.01 3.36
CA ILE A 130 16.57 -17.84 3.53
C ILE A 130 17.09 -19.10 4.22
N LEU A 131 17.85 -19.89 3.48
CA LEU A 131 18.49 -21.10 4.00
C LEU A 131 19.78 -20.69 4.71
N ASN A 132 19.67 -20.33 5.99
CA ASN A 132 20.81 -19.91 6.80
C ASN A 132 21.96 -20.94 6.79
N SER A 133 21.65 -22.24 6.64
CA SER A 133 22.61 -23.33 6.54
C SER A 133 23.51 -23.27 5.30
N GLU A 134 23.10 -22.56 4.25
CA GLU A 134 23.86 -22.42 3.01
C GLU A 134 24.78 -21.19 3.01
N ILE A 135 24.70 -20.35 4.04
CA ILE A 135 25.49 -19.13 4.19
C ILE A 135 26.57 -19.35 5.25
N SER A 136 27.76 -19.77 4.83
CA SER A 136 28.92 -19.99 5.70
C SER A 136 29.53 -18.69 6.26
N ASN A 137 29.46 -17.60 5.50
CA ASN A 137 30.08 -16.33 5.86
C ASN A 137 29.19 -15.51 6.82
N VAL A 138 29.69 -15.25 8.04
CA VAL A 138 28.97 -14.54 9.12
C VAL A 138 28.58 -13.11 8.74
N GLU A 139 29.42 -12.39 8.00
CA GLU A 139 29.12 -11.01 7.58
C GLU A 139 27.99 -10.99 6.56
N ILE A 140 27.99 -11.94 5.62
CA ILE A 140 26.92 -12.10 4.63
C ILE A 140 25.63 -12.48 5.36
N LEU A 141 25.69 -13.40 6.33
CA LEU A 141 24.52 -13.77 7.11
C LEU A 141 23.90 -12.56 7.85
N LYS A 142 24.72 -11.69 8.45
CA LYS A 142 24.25 -10.46 9.09
C LYS A 142 23.56 -9.53 8.10
N LEU A 143 24.16 -9.33 6.92
CA LEU A 143 23.60 -8.50 5.85
C LEU A 143 22.27 -9.06 5.34
N VAL A 144 22.15 -10.38 5.23
CA VAL A 144 20.91 -11.05 4.80
C VAL A 144 19.79 -10.88 5.83
N ARG A 145 20.11 -10.94 7.12
CA ARG A 145 19.11 -10.65 8.18
C ARG A 145 18.63 -9.20 8.14
N GLU A 146 19.54 -8.25 7.89
CA GLU A 146 19.17 -6.85 7.71
C GLU A 146 18.29 -6.66 6.47
N LEU A 147 18.66 -7.26 5.35
CA LEU A 147 17.87 -7.28 4.12
C LEU A 147 16.48 -7.87 4.34
N GLN A 148 16.37 -8.98 5.06
CA GLN A 148 15.08 -9.57 5.40
C GLN A 148 14.22 -8.58 6.18
N THR A 149 14.79 -7.90 7.19
CA THR A 149 14.08 -6.90 7.99
C THR A 149 13.58 -5.74 7.13
N GLU A 150 14.42 -5.23 6.22
CA GLU A 150 14.04 -4.13 5.33
C GLU A 150 13.06 -4.56 4.22
N TRP A 151 13.16 -5.80 3.77
CA TRP A 151 12.17 -6.40 2.88
C TRP A 151 10.81 -6.52 3.57
N GLU A 152 10.75 -7.00 4.82
CA GLU A 152 9.52 -7.09 5.60
C GLU A 152 8.85 -5.72 5.77
N LYS A 153 9.62 -4.67 6.05
CA LYS A 153 9.08 -3.30 6.09
C LYS A 153 8.49 -2.88 4.74
N THR A 154 9.19 -3.19 3.65
CA THR A 154 8.72 -2.86 2.28
C THR A 154 7.38 -3.53 1.99
N VAL A 155 7.25 -4.81 2.32
CA VAL A 155 6.07 -5.64 2.04
C VAL A 155 4.90 -5.35 2.98
N TYR A 156 5.16 -5.09 4.26
CA TYR A 156 4.09 -5.00 5.25
C TYR A 156 3.73 -3.57 5.69
N VAL A 157 4.62 -2.60 5.45
CA VAL A 157 4.41 -1.19 5.84
C VAL A 157 4.29 -0.30 4.60
N TYR A 158 5.32 -0.26 3.76
CA TYR A 158 5.38 0.72 2.66
C TYR A 158 4.50 0.38 1.46
N SER A 159 4.14 -0.89 1.29
CA SER A 159 3.18 -1.36 0.28
C SER A 159 1.75 -0.85 0.51
N ASN A 160 1.46 -0.35 1.72
CA ASN A 160 0.14 0.21 2.03
C ASN A 160 -0.06 1.60 1.41
N PHE A 161 1.02 2.28 1.02
CA PHE A 161 0.92 3.57 0.36
C PHE A 161 0.59 3.45 -1.13
N TYR A 162 -0.17 4.40 -1.65
CA TYR A 162 -0.55 4.44 -3.05
C TYR A 162 0.63 4.63 -3.99
N LYS A 163 0.58 3.92 -5.11
CA LYS A 163 1.52 4.05 -6.22
C LYS A 163 0.73 4.01 -7.53
N SER A 164 0.45 5.19 -8.08
CA SER A 164 -0.37 5.39 -9.29
C SER A 164 0.08 4.60 -10.52
N HIS A 165 1.35 4.20 -10.59
CA HIS A 165 1.95 3.61 -11.79
C HIS A 165 2.56 2.22 -11.56
N GLU A 166 2.34 1.61 -10.39
CA GLU A 166 2.84 0.26 -10.13
C GLU A 166 1.72 -0.77 -10.32
N VAL A 167 2.06 -1.94 -10.88
CA VAL A 167 1.15 -3.08 -10.91
C VAL A 167 0.91 -3.51 -9.47
N LEU A 168 -0.20 -3.01 -8.93
CA LEU A 168 -0.47 -2.81 -7.50
C LEU A 168 -0.32 -4.06 -6.64
N PHE A 169 -0.49 -5.27 -7.17
CA PHE A 169 -0.59 -6.43 -6.30
C PHE A 169 0.74 -6.86 -5.65
N PHE A 170 1.85 -7.02 -6.38
CA PHE A 170 3.13 -7.54 -5.82
C PHE A 170 4.39 -7.16 -6.61
N GLY A 171 4.32 -6.23 -7.58
CA GLY A 171 5.37 -6.08 -8.60
C GLY A 171 6.78 -5.89 -8.02
N LYS A 172 6.98 -4.82 -7.23
CA LYS A 172 8.28 -4.51 -6.63
C LYS A 172 8.70 -5.49 -5.53
N GLU A 173 7.75 -5.97 -4.74
CA GLU A 173 8.01 -6.93 -3.66
C GLU A 173 8.56 -8.24 -4.24
N ARG A 174 7.93 -8.73 -5.31
CA ARG A 174 8.37 -9.91 -6.04
C ARG A 174 9.72 -9.71 -6.70
N GLU A 175 10.00 -8.54 -7.24
CA GLU A 175 11.30 -8.19 -7.83
C GLU A 175 12.41 -8.26 -6.77
N TYR A 176 12.20 -7.69 -5.58
CA TYR A 176 13.15 -7.78 -4.48
C TYR A 176 13.31 -9.21 -3.96
N THR A 177 12.22 -9.96 -3.75
CA THR A 177 12.29 -11.37 -3.34
C THR A 177 13.06 -12.22 -4.36
N THR A 178 12.77 -12.04 -5.65
CA THR A 178 13.44 -12.78 -6.73
C THR A 178 14.92 -12.40 -6.81
N SER A 179 15.25 -11.12 -6.68
CA SER A 179 16.62 -10.62 -6.69
C SER A 179 17.41 -11.16 -5.50
N LEU A 180 16.83 -11.15 -4.30
CA LEU A 180 17.44 -11.71 -3.11
C LEU A 180 17.73 -13.21 -3.29
N ASN A 181 16.72 -13.99 -3.69
CA ASN A 181 16.89 -15.42 -3.96
C ASN A 181 17.98 -15.68 -5.02
N ARG A 182 17.96 -14.92 -6.12
CA ARG A 182 18.97 -15.03 -7.18
C ARG A 182 20.38 -14.78 -6.65
N ILE A 183 20.58 -13.76 -5.82
CA ILE A 183 21.91 -13.43 -5.28
C ILE A 183 22.38 -14.49 -4.28
N LEU A 184 21.49 -15.01 -3.44
CA LEU A 184 21.82 -16.01 -2.43
C LEU A 184 22.18 -17.37 -3.05
N TYR A 185 21.39 -17.82 -4.01
CA TYR A 185 21.45 -19.20 -4.52
C TYR A 185 22.20 -19.36 -5.84
N SER A 186 22.77 -18.28 -6.40
CA SER A 186 23.65 -18.41 -7.56
C SER A 186 25.09 -18.66 -7.16
N GLU A 187 25.77 -19.44 -7.99
CA GLU A 187 27.20 -19.67 -7.92
C GLU A 187 27.94 -18.38 -8.27
N MET A 188 28.42 -17.67 -7.25
CA MET A 188 29.23 -16.47 -7.42
C MET A 188 30.23 -16.29 -6.27
N PRO A 189 31.35 -15.58 -6.51
CA PRO A 189 32.31 -15.26 -5.45
C PRO A 189 31.65 -14.49 -4.29
N GLU A 190 32.06 -14.77 -3.05
CA GLU A 190 31.47 -14.14 -1.86
C GLU A 190 31.57 -12.61 -1.86
N SER A 191 32.69 -12.06 -2.37
CA SER A 191 32.88 -10.61 -2.50
C SER A 191 31.83 -9.97 -3.42
N LYS A 192 31.52 -10.62 -4.54
CA LYS A 192 30.47 -10.21 -5.48
C LYS A 192 29.09 -10.32 -4.84
N ARG A 193 28.82 -11.43 -4.13
CA ARG A 193 27.57 -11.64 -3.40
C ARG A 193 27.34 -10.52 -2.39
N LYS A 194 28.33 -10.22 -1.53
CA LYS A 194 28.28 -9.14 -0.54
C LYS A 194 28.00 -7.79 -1.20
N SER A 195 28.68 -7.47 -2.30
CA SER A 195 28.46 -6.22 -3.05
C SER A 195 27.04 -6.08 -3.58
N LEU A 196 26.49 -7.15 -4.19
CA LEU A 196 25.12 -7.14 -4.72
C LEU A 196 24.07 -7.05 -3.61
N LEU A 197 24.27 -7.73 -2.48
CA LEU A 197 23.39 -7.65 -1.32
C LEU A 197 23.40 -6.25 -0.70
N LEU A 198 24.57 -5.60 -0.60
CA LEU A 198 24.68 -4.22 -0.11
C LEU A 198 23.95 -3.24 -1.03
N ARG A 199 24.09 -3.40 -2.34
CA ARG A 199 23.36 -2.59 -3.32
C ARG A 199 21.85 -2.79 -3.19
N LEU A 200 21.39 -4.04 -3.10
CA LEU A 200 19.98 -4.36 -2.90
C LEU A 200 19.43 -3.72 -1.62
N LEU A 201 20.22 -3.70 -0.54
CA LEU A 201 19.82 -3.07 0.72
C LEU A 201 19.66 -1.55 0.56
N GLN A 202 20.59 -0.91 -0.14
CA GLN A 202 20.51 0.53 -0.45
C GLN A 202 19.30 0.85 -1.32
N ASP A 203 19.03 0.04 -2.35
CA ASP A 203 17.89 0.21 -3.25
C ASP A 203 16.56 0.06 -2.49
N ILE A 204 16.45 -0.94 -1.61
CA ILE A 204 15.27 -1.12 -0.75
C ILE A 204 15.07 0.09 0.16
N LYS A 205 16.08 0.50 0.94
CA LYS A 205 15.98 1.65 1.85
C LYS A 205 15.66 2.95 1.12
N GLY A 206 16.26 3.17 -0.05
CA GLY A 206 15.98 4.31 -0.91
C GLY A 206 14.54 4.33 -1.41
N ASN A 207 14.01 3.17 -1.83
CA ASN A 207 12.62 3.04 -2.25
C ASN A 207 11.62 3.27 -1.09
N GLN A 208 11.90 2.74 0.10
CA GLN A 208 11.06 2.99 1.28
C GLN A 208 10.97 4.48 1.61
N ARG A 209 12.13 5.16 1.69
CA ARG A 209 12.23 6.60 1.95
C ARG A 209 11.45 7.41 0.91
N SER A 210 11.64 7.10 -0.37
CA SER A 210 10.96 7.78 -1.47
C SER A 210 9.45 7.56 -1.45
N THR A 211 9.01 6.33 -1.15
CA THR A 211 7.59 5.98 -1.06
C THR A 211 6.91 6.77 0.06
N TYR A 212 7.52 6.82 1.24
CA TYR A 212 6.98 7.59 2.36
C TYR A 212 7.01 9.10 2.08
N GLN A 213 8.07 9.61 1.47
CA GLN A 213 8.15 11.02 1.07
C GLN A 213 7.02 11.42 0.12
N LEU A 214 6.69 10.57 -0.86
CA LEU A 214 5.56 10.76 -1.76
C LEU A 214 4.24 10.77 -1.00
N PHE A 215 3.99 9.80 -0.12
CA PHE A 215 2.79 9.79 0.72
C PHE A 215 2.67 11.06 1.57
N TYR A 216 3.77 11.47 2.19
CA TYR A 216 3.80 12.59 3.13
C TYR A 216 3.53 13.93 2.44
N TYR A 217 4.09 14.18 1.26
CA TYR A 217 4.01 15.50 0.61
C TYR A 217 3.13 15.58 -0.64
N SER A 218 2.78 14.46 -1.29
CA SER A 218 2.04 14.50 -2.56
C SER A 218 0.53 14.58 -2.33
N SER A 219 -0.13 15.58 -2.92
CA SER A 219 -1.60 15.68 -2.99
C SER A 219 -2.24 14.68 -3.96
N GLN A 220 -1.46 13.92 -4.73
CA GLN A 220 -2.00 12.95 -5.67
C GLN A 220 -2.80 11.86 -4.95
N ASN A 221 -4.01 11.62 -5.45
CA ASN A 221 -4.93 10.60 -4.95
C ASN A 221 -5.87 10.11 -6.07
N PRO A 222 -6.32 8.84 -6.02
CA PRO A 222 -7.18 8.25 -7.04
C PRO A 222 -8.60 8.85 -7.06
N TRP A 223 -8.97 9.58 -6.02
CA TRP A 223 -10.28 10.24 -5.91
C TRP A 223 -10.31 11.59 -6.61
N ASN A 224 -9.16 12.14 -7.00
CA ASN A 224 -9.00 13.49 -7.54
C ASN A 224 -9.58 14.58 -6.61
N LEU A 225 -9.45 14.36 -5.30
CA LEU A 225 -9.92 15.31 -4.29
C LEU A 225 -8.83 16.33 -3.97
N SER A 226 -9.28 17.54 -3.65
CA SER A 226 -8.41 18.71 -3.53
C SER A 226 -7.95 19.06 -2.13
N ASP A 227 -8.52 18.38 -1.14
CA ASP A 227 -8.40 18.71 0.27
C ASP A 227 -8.44 17.43 1.11
N LEU A 228 -7.74 17.47 2.23
CA LEU A 228 -7.58 16.33 3.12
C LEU A 228 -8.92 15.84 3.73
N PRO A 229 -9.85 16.72 4.19
CA PRO A 229 -11.10 16.24 4.77
C PRO A 229 -11.98 15.47 3.78
N SER A 230 -12.08 15.93 2.54
CA SER A 230 -12.81 15.22 1.49
C SER A 230 -12.13 13.89 1.16
N GLU A 231 -10.79 13.88 1.04
CA GLU A 231 -10.03 12.64 0.80
C GLU A 231 -10.20 11.62 1.92
N ASN A 232 -10.13 12.07 3.17
CA ASN A 232 -10.32 11.25 4.37
C ASN A 232 -11.74 10.68 4.42
N THR A 233 -12.76 11.49 4.15
CA THR A 233 -14.15 11.04 4.08
C THR A 233 -14.30 9.95 3.01
N LYS A 234 -13.84 10.21 1.79
CA LYS A 234 -13.96 9.26 0.68
C LYS A 234 -13.20 7.96 0.93
N SER A 235 -11.98 8.06 1.47
CA SER A 235 -11.15 6.90 1.80
C SER A 235 -11.76 6.07 2.93
N LYS A 236 -12.24 6.72 4.00
CA LYS A 236 -12.93 6.05 5.11
C LYS A 236 -14.16 5.29 4.63
N THR A 237 -15.05 5.93 3.86
CA THR A 237 -16.24 5.26 3.29
C THR A 237 -15.85 4.04 2.47
N TYR A 238 -14.90 4.19 1.54
CA TYR A 238 -14.43 3.09 0.71
C TYR A 238 -13.87 1.92 1.55
N PHE A 239 -13.04 2.20 2.55
CA PHE A 239 -12.45 1.16 3.39
C PHE A 239 -13.49 0.43 4.24
N LEU A 240 -14.44 1.16 4.84
CA LEU A 240 -15.53 0.56 5.61
C LEU A 240 -16.45 -0.31 4.75
N ASP A 241 -16.74 0.11 3.52
CA ASP A 241 -17.52 -0.67 2.56
C ASP A 241 -16.80 -1.99 2.20
N VAL A 242 -15.48 -1.93 2.00
CA VAL A 242 -14.65 -3.12 1.73
C VAL A 242 -14.63 -4.06 2.93
N LEU A 243 -14.45 -3.53 4.15
CA LEU A 243 -14.48 -4.33 5.39
C LEU A 243 -15.84 -5.00 5.60
N SER A 244 -16.94 -4.28 5.37
CA SER A 244 -18.29 -4.83 5.45
C SER A 244 -18.48 -6.00 4.49
N SER A 245 -18.00 -5.85 3.25
CA SER A 245 -18.02 -6.92 2.25
C SER A 245 -17.20 -8.15 2.69
N TRP A 246 -16.00 -7.95 3.24
CA TRP A 246 -15.17 -9.05 3.76
C TRP A 246 -15.82 -9.77 4.93
N SER A 247 -16.45 -9.04 5.87
CA SER A 247 -17.12 -9.63 7.03
C SER A 247 -18.29 -10.55 6.67
N SER A 248 -18.81 -10.45 5.43
CA SER A 248 -19.83 -11.36 4.90
C SER A 248 -19.26 -12.64 4.27
N ASP A 249 -17.93 -12.76 4.13
CA ASP A 249 -17.30 -13.94 3.51
C ASP A 249 -17.36 -15.16 4.45
N PRO A 250 -17.96 -16.28 4.03
CA PRO A 250 -18.11 -17.47 4.87
C PRO A 250 -16.78 -18.18 5.20
N ASN A 251 -15.68 -17.83 4.51
CA ASN A 251 -14.38 -18.48 4.70
C ASN A 251 -13.50 -17.83 5.77
N LEU A 252 -13.93 -16.71 6.36
CA LEU A 252 -13.17 -16.05 7.41
C LEU A 252 -13.27 -16.78 8.75
N THR A 253 -12.14 -16.85 9.44
CA THR A 253 -12.10 -17.37 10.82
C THR A 253 -12.69 -16.36 11.80
N LYS A 254 -13.14 -16.82 12.98
CA LYS A 254 -13.62 -15.93 14.06
C LYS A 254 -12.57 -14.90 14.49
N SER A 255 -11.30 -15.29 14.50
CA SER A 255 -10.18 -14.40 14.82
C SER A 255 -10.06 -13.27 13.79
N GLN A 256 -10.12 -13.60 12.50
CA GLN A 256 -10.07 -12.60 11.42
C GLN A 256 -11.26 -11.65 11.47
N LEU A 257 -12.48 -12.16 11.70
CA LEU A 257 -13.65 -11.30 11.88
C LEU A 257 -13.48 -10.32 13.03
N SER A 258 -12.90 -10.76 14.16
CA SER A 258 -12.57 -9.87 15.27
C SER A 258 -11.58 -8.77 14.85
N GLN A 259 -10.51 -9.13 14.12
CA GLN A 259 -9.51 -8.19 13.63
C GLN A 259 -10.09 -7.17 12.64
N LEU A 260 -10.97 -7.61 11.73
CA LEU A 260 -11.65 -6.72 10.80
C LEU A 260 -12.59 -5.74 11.53
N ASN A 261 -13.31 -6.21 12.54
CA ASN A 261 -14.16 -5.35 13.37
C ASN A 261 -13.32 -4.35 14.19
N GLU A 262 -12.19 -4.77 14.75
CA GLU A 262 -11.24 -3.85 15.41
C GLU A 262 -10.71 -2.79 14.45
N LEU A 263 -10.36 -3.16 13.22
CA LEU A 263 -9.88 -2.23 12.21
C LEU A 263 -10.99 -1.24 11.81
N ALA A 264 -12.22 -1.71 11.59
CA ALA A 264 -13.37 -0.85 11.30
C ALA A 264 -13.60 0.17 12.43
N ASN A 265 -13.61 -0.30 13.68
CA ASN A 265 -13.74 0.57 14.86
C ASN A 265 -12.59 1.58 14.98
N CYS A 266 -11.37 1.17 14.62
CA CYS A 266 -10.21 2.06 14.63
C CYS A 266 -10.33 3.15 13.56
N LEU A 267 -10.71 2.79 12.33
CA LEU A 267 -10.94 3.75 11.26
C LEU A 267 -12.02 4.76 11.63
N GLU A 268 -13.11 4.32 12.24
CA GLU A 268 -14.20 5.19 12.67
C GLU A 268 -13.74 6.26 13.68
N LYS A 269 -12.79 5.93 14.55
CA LYS A 269 -12.23 6.85 15.54
C LYS A 269 -11.38 7.97 14.95
N ILE A 270 -10.84 7.81 13.74
CA ILE A 270 -10.07 8.88 13.08
C ILE A 270 -11.07 9.92 12.53
N PRO A 271 -11.08 11.17 13.03
CA PRO A 271 -11.99 12.20 12.54
C PRO A 271 -11.69 12.50 11.07
N SER A 272 -12.73 12.70 10.26
CA SER A 272 -12.53 13.04 8.84
C SER A 272 -11.94 14.44 8.69
N GLU A 273 -12.19 15.33 9.65
CA GLU A 273 -11.68 16.70 9.72
C GLU A 273 -10.22 16.80 10.17
N GLU A 274 -9.58 15.68 10.54
CA GLU A 274 -8.19 15.65 11.00
C GLU A 274 -7.25 16.20 9.92
N LYS A 275 -6.38 17.14 10.32
CA LYS A 275 -5.52 17.91 9.41
C LYS A 275 -4.14 17.30 9.24
N LYS A 276 -3.72 16.44 10.16
CA LYS A 276 -2.41 15.79 10.15
C LYS A 276 -2.47 14.36 9.65
N ILE A 277 -3.61 13.68 9.78
CA ILE A 277 -3.77 12.27 9.43
C ILE A 277 -4.38 12.12 8.04
N ARG A 278 -3.72 11.35 7.20
CA ARG A 278 -4.17 11.02 5.85
C ARG A 278 -4.54 9.54 5.76
N ILE A 279 -5.82 9.25 5.95
CA ILE A 279 -6.40 7.89 6.00
C ILE A 279 -6.04 7.09 4.75
N PHE A 280 -5.89 7.77 3.61
CA PHE A 280 -5.44 7.21 2.34
C PHE A 280 -4.14 6.38 2.41
N GLY A 281 -3.33 6.49 3.47
CA GLY A 281 -2.16 5.65 3.67
C GLY A 281 -2.43 4.15 3.82
N PHE A 282 -3.70 3.72 3.94
CA PHE A 282 -4.10 2.32 3.85
C PHE A 282 -4.47 1.85 2.44
N PHE A 283 -4.44 2.74 1.45
CA PHE A 283 -5.02 2.48 0.13
C PHE A 283 -4.43 1.25 -0.54
N GLY A 284 -3.13 1.01 -0.47
CA GLY A 284 -2.49 -0.18 -1.04
C GLY A 284 -3.11 -1.48 -0.49
N PHE A 285 -3.29 -1.58 0.83
CA PHE A 285 -3.92 -2.75 1.45
C PHE A 285 -5.35 -2.98 0.94
N PHE A 286 -6.19 -1.95 0.96
CA PHE A 286 -7.57 -2.05 0.52
C PHE A 286 -7.73 -2.13 -1.00
N SER A 287 -6.81 -1.56 -1.77
CA SER A 287 -6.74 -1.70 -3.22
C SER A 287 -6.40 -3.13 -3.59
N ASP A 288 -5.45 -3.74 -2.90
CA ASP A 288 -5.05 -5.10 -3.22
C ASP A 288 -6.20 -6.04 -2.85
N TYR A 289 -6.53 -6.13 -1.57
CA TYR A 289 -7.50 -7.14 -1.13
C TYR A 289 -8.96 -6.80 -1.48
N GLY A 290 -9.28 -5.52 -1.70
CA GLY A 290 -10.64 -5.05 -1.96
C GLY A 290 -11.14 -5.29 -3.38
N ARG A 291 -10.28 -5.60 -4.35
CA ARG A 291 -10.71 -5.94 -5.73
C ARG A 291 -11.57 -7.19 -5.81
N PHE A 292 -11.47 -8.03 -4.80
CA PHE A 292 -12.30 -9.22 -4.67
C PHE A 292 -13.55 -8.95 -3.84
N SER A 293 -13.67 -7.80 -3.15
CA SER A 293 -14.89 -7.39 -2.47
C SER A 293 -15.90 -6.88 -3.48
N ILE A 294 -17.16 -7.27 -3.32
CA ILE A 294 -18.19 -6.77 -4.22
C ILE A 294 -19.47 -6.50 -3.46
N ASN A 295 -19.79 -5.21 -3.37
CA ASN A 295 -21.14 -4.75 -3.08
C ASN A 295 -21.85 -4.61 -4.44
N GLY A 296 -22.80 -5.50 -4.73
CA GLY A 296 -23.52 -5.52 -6.02
C GLY A 296 -22.78 -6.25 -7.16
N PRO A 297 -22.65 -7.59 -7.11
CA PRO A 297 -21.88 -8.34 -8.10
C PRO A 297 -22.44 -8.24 -9.51
N THR A 298 -21.56 -8.04 -10.49
CA THR A 298 -21.87 -8.12 -11.92
C THR A 298 -22.36 -9.53 -12.27
N GLN A 299 -23.07 -9.68 -13.38
CA GLN A 299 -23.53 -11.00 -13.83
C GLN A 299 -22.36 -11.98 -13.98
N PHE A 300 -21.25 -11.53 -14.57
CA PHE A 300 -20.01 -12.30 -14.66
C PHE A 300 -19.53 -12.83 -13.30
N GLN A 301 -19.52 -11.99 -12.27
CA GLN A 301 -19.05 -12.37 -10.93
C GLN A 301 -19.99 -13.38 -10.26
N LYS A 302 -21.30 -13.29 -10.53
CA LYS A 302 -22.27 -14.30 -10.09
C LYS A 302 -22.01 -15.64 -10.76
N ASP A 303 -21.78 -15.62 -12.08
CA ASP A 303 -21.51 -16.82 -12.87
C ASP A 303 -20.17 -17.48 -12.48
N ASN A 304 -19.23 -16.70 -11.94
CA ASN A 304 -17.89 -17.14 -11.54
C ASN A 304 -17.69 -17.27 -10.01
N LEU A 305 -18.77 -17.29 -9.23
CA LEU A 305 -18.72 -17.19 -7.77
C LEU A 305 -17.76 -18.22 -7.13
N THR A 306 -17.80 -19.48 -7.56
CA THR A 306 -16.95 -20.55 -7.01
C THR A 306 -15.45 -20.29 -7.24
N LYS A 307 -15.07 -19.80 -8.43
CA LYS A 307 -13.67 -19.48 -8.75
C LYS A 307 -13.19 -18.29 -7.92
N LEU A 308 -14.03 -17.26 -7.78
CA LEU A 308 -13.73 -16.10 -6.97
C LEU A 308 -13.65 -16.43 -5.48
N GLN A 309 -14.53 -17.29 -4.97
CA GLN A 309 -14.47 -17.80 -3.59
C GLN A 309 -13.18 -18.57 -3.32
N PHE A 310 -12.73 -19.40 -4.26
CA PHE A 310 -11.44 -20.08 -4.14
C PHE A 310 -10.28 -19.09 -4.02
N ILE A 311 -10.23 -18.09 -4.90
CA ILE A 311 -9.19 -17.04 -4.87
C ILE A 311 -9.21 -16.28 -3.55
N ARG A 312 -10.40 -15.84 -3.10
CA ARG A 312 -10.57 -15.15 -1.80
C ARG A 312 -10.08 -16.01 -0.64
N LYS A 313 -10.45 -17.29 -0.61
CA LYS A 313 -10.00 -18.23 0.41
C LYS A 313 -8.47 -18.33 0.43
N THR A 314 -7.83 -18.50 -0.74
CA THR A 314 -6.36 -18.55 -0.84
C THR A 314 -5.71 -17.28 -0.30
N ILE A 315 -6.27 -16.13 -0.62
CA ILE A 315 -5.73 -14.82 -0.21
C ILE A 315 -5.90 -14.59 1.29
N PHE A 316 -7.13 -14.73 1.83
CA PHE A 316 -7.40 -14.46 3.24
C PHE A 316 -6.79 -15.49 4.20
N GLN A 317 -6.51 -16.71 3.73
CA GLN A 317 -5.81 -17.72 4.54
C GLN A 317 -4.28 -17.60 4.43
N SER A 318 -3.76 -16.66 3.64
CA SER A 318 -2.31 -16.47 3.49
C SER A 318 -1.68 -15.77 4.70
N HIS A 319 -0.46 -16.18 5.04
CA HIS A 319 0.37 -15.48 6.04
C HIS A 319 0.59 -14.01 5.66
N HIS A 320 0.70 -13.73 4.35
CA HIS A 320 0.92 -12.39 3.83
C HIS A 320 -0.25 -11.45 4.16
N PHE A 321 -1.50 -11.87 3.91
CA PHE A 321 -2.69 -11.10 4.31
C PHE A 321 -2.72 -10.84 5.82
N GLN A 322 -2.50 -11.88 6.63
CA GLN A 322 -2.51 -11.78 8.08
C GLN A 322 -1.50 -10.73 8.60
N LYS A 323 -0.27 -10.76 8.08
CA LYS A 323 0.78 -9.81 8.46
C LYS A 323 0.47 -8.38 8.01
N ARG A 324 -0.09 -8.18 6.82
CA ARG A 324 -0.52 -6.84 6.38
C ARG A 324 -1.66 -6.30 7.23
N LEU A 325 -2.65 -7.14 7.57
CA LEU A 325 -3.75 -6.75 8.47
C LEU A 325 -3.23 -6.30 9.85
N GLU A 326 -2.27 -7.03 10.42
CA GLU A 326 -1.61 -6.66 11.67
C GLU A 326 -0.94 -5.27 11.59
N ASN A 327 -0.18 -5.01 10.52
CA ASN A 327 0.53 -3.74 10.35
C ASN A 327 -0.41 -2.55 10.07
N VAL A 328 -1.48 -2.77 9.32
CA VAL A 328 -2.54 -1.78 9.11
C VAL A 328 -3.22 -1.44 10.44
N MET A 329 -3.53 -2.44 11.26
CA MET A 329 -4.08 -2.22 12.60
C MET A 329 -3.13 -1.43 13.51
N ILE A 330 -1.84 -1.76 13.53
CA ILE A 330 -0.82 -1.03 14.31
C ILE A 330 -0.78 0.44 13.86
N SER A 331 -0.68 0.68 12.56
CA SER A 331 -0.60 2.03 11.98
C SER A 331 -1.88 2.84 12.27
N CYS A 332 -3.05 2.20 12.26
CA CYS A 332 -4.31 2.83 12.65
C CYS A 332 -4.31 3.22 14.13
N LYS A 333 -3.94 2.29 15.03
CA LYS A 333 -3.87 2.56 16.47
C LYS A 333 -2.89 3.69 16.79
N ASN A 334 -1.73 3.72 16.13
CA ASN A 334 -0.75 4.79 16.27
C ASN A 334 -1.29 6.14 15.78
N SER A 335 -2.12 6.15 14.73
CA SER A 335 -2.72 7.37 14.18
C SER A 335 -3.86 7.92 15.05
N VAL A 336 -4.55 7.07 15.80
CA VAL A 336 -5.54 7.49 16.82
C VAL A 336 -4.84 7.98 18.09
N GLY A 337 -3.71 7.34 18.49
CA GLY A 337 -2.97 7.69 19.70
C GLY A 337 -2.10 8.94 19.58
N SER A 338 -1.79 9.41 18.37
CA SER A 338 -0.98 10.61 18.12
C SER A 338 -1.68 11.93 18.44
N ASP A 339 -2.98 11.90 18.78
CA ASP A 339 -3.80 13.07 19.14
C ASP A 339 -3.70 13.45 20.64
N ILE A 340 -2.79 12.82 21.40
CA ILE A 340 -2.62 13.06 22.85
C ILE A 340 -1.47 14.04 23.16
N GLU A 341 -0.72 14.55 22.18
CA GLU A 341 0.24 15.64 22.43
C GLU A 341 -0.34 17.01 22.02
N PRO A 342 -0.62 17.90 22.99
CA PRO A 342 -1.21 19.23 22.75
C PRO A 342 -0.30 20.19 21.99
#